data_AF-A0A519ZDH8-F1
#
_entry.id   AF-A0A519ZDH8-F1
#
_cell.length_a   1.000
_cell.length_b   1.000
_cell.length_c   1.000
_cell.angle_alpha   90.00
_cell.angle_beta   90.00
_cell.angle_gamma   90.00
#
_symmetry.space_group_name_H-M   'P 1'
#
loop_
_entity.id
_entity.type
_entity.pdbx_description
1 polymer ?
#
loop_
_entity_poly.entity_id
_entity_poly.type
_entity_poly.pdbx_seq_one_letter_code
_entity_poly.pdbx_strand_id
1 'polypeptide(L)'
;TRLMGALVMAHSDDEGLVLPPKLAPIQVVIIPIYKTGELDALIERIRPIQQGLIARGISVKLDARDTERPGFKFAEWEMKGVPVRLAIGARDLDAGTVEAARRDTKQKLQLPLADVVDSVDKLLNDIQLNMYNKAKDYKEAHTTRVETYDEFKEVLDGKGGFVVAHYDGTSETEELIKEQTKATVRCLPLNEADEDGVCIVTGKPSTRRAWFARAY
;
A
#
# COMPACT_ATOMS: atom_id res chain seq x y z
N THR A 1 10.01 -7.75 12.59
CA THR A 1 10.54 -6.69 11.69
C THR A 1 10.34 -6.97 10.21
N ARG A 2 10.38 -8.23 9.73
CA ARG A 2 10.16 -8.57 8.30
C ARG A 2 8.85 -8.06 7.68
N LEU A 3 7.76 -8.04 8.46
CA LEU A 3 6.47 -7.49 8.02
C LEU A 3 6.54 -6.00 7.67
N MET A 4 7.35 -5.22 8.41
CA MET A 4 7.57 -3.81 8.09
C MET A 4 8.33 -3.67 6.77
N GLY A 5 9.34 -4.52 6.53
CA GLY A 5 10.03 -4.55 5.24
C GLY A 5 9.08 -4.88 4.09
N ALA A 6 8.22 -5.88 4.26
CA ALA A 6 7.21 -6.24 3.25
C ALA A 6 6.23 -5.10 2.98
N LEU A 7 5.75 -4.41 4.02
CA LEU A 7 4.90 -3.24 3.88
C LEU A 7 5.56 -2.14 3.04
N VAL A 8 6.81 -1.82 3.36
CA VAL A 8 7.58 -0.79 2.66
C VAL A 8 7.80 -1.18 1.20
N MET A 9 8.24 -2.41 0.92
CA MET A 9 8.49 -2.89 -0.44
C MET A 9 7.21 -3.01 -1.28
N ALA A 10 6.08 -3.35 -0.66
CA ALA A 10 4.83 -3.57 -1.40
C ALA A 10 4.12 -2.27 -1.81
N HIS A 11 4.39 -1.15 -1.12
CA HIS A 11 3.59 0.06 -1.27
C HIS A 11 4.39 1.32 -1.62
N SER A 12 5.65 1.42 -1.20
CA SER A 12 6.47 2.61 -1.43
C SER A 12 6.70 2.85 -2.93
N ASP A 13 7.02 4.09 -3.27
CA ASP A 13 7.35 4.50 -4.63
C ASP A 13 8.63 5.36 -4.66
N ASP A 14 8.95 5.92 -5.83
CA ASP A 14 10.16 6.71 -6.04
C ASP A 14 10.23 7.99 -5.17
N GLU A 15 9.09 8.45 -4.64
CA GLU A 15 9.01 9.63 -3.77
C GLU A 15 9.07 9.27 -2.28
N GLY A 16 9.11 7.98 -1.94
CA GLY A 16 9.32 7.49 -0.58
C GLY A 16 8.20 6.58 -0.10
N LEU A 17 7.92 6.64 1.20
CA LEU A 17 6.96 5.73 1.83
C LEU A 17 5.53 6.01 1.34
N VAL A 18 4.73 4.95 1.25
CA VAL A 18 3.27 5.01 1.12
C VAL A 18 2.70 4.08 2.17
N LEU A 19 2.15 4.65 3.24
CA LEU A 19 1.69 3.87 4.39
C LEU A 19 0.17 3.66 4.33
N PRO A 20 -0.32 2.44 4.58
CA PRO A 20 -1.75 2.24 4.77
C PRO A 20 -2.26 3.04 5.98
N PRO A 21 -3.41 3.72 5.87
CA PRO A 21 -3.97 4.55 6.94
C PRO A 21 -4.10 3.86 8.30
N LYS A 22 -4.37 2.56 8.35
CA LYS A 22 -4.48 1.82 9.62
C LYS A 22 -3.13 1.59 10.33
N LEU A 23 -2.02 1.79 9.64
CA LEU A 23 -0.66 1.58 10.15
C LEU A 23 0.16 2.88 10.22
N ALA A 24 -0.28 3.94 9.54
CA ALA A 24 0.41 5.21 9.51
C ALA A 24 0.40 5.85 10.92
N PRO A 25 1.58 6.20 11.50
CA PRO A 25 1.63 6.87 12.80
C PRO A 25 0.94 8.24 12.79
N ILE A 26 0.98 8.91 11.64
CA ILE A 26 0.25 10.14 11.33
C ILE A 26 -0.58 9.84 10.10
N GLN A 27 -1.89 9.95 10.22
CA GLN A 27 -2.82 9.68 9.12
C GLN A 27 -3.08 10.93 8.29
N VAL A 28 -3.16 12.08 8.98
CA VAL A 28 -3.40 13.38 8.36
C VAL A 28 -2.34 14.36 8.81
N VAL A 29 -1.74 15.08 7.87
CA VAL A 29 -0.95 16.27 8.17
C VAL A 29 -1.68 17.51 7.69
N ILE A 30 -1.77 18.53 8.54
CA ILE A 30 -2.34 19.83 8.20
C ILE A 30 -1.20 20.83 8.04
N ILE A 31 -1.17 21.51 6.90
CA ILE A 31 -0.14 22.49 6.57
C ILE A 31 -0.83 23.83 6.29
N PRO A 32 -0.67 24.83 7.19
CA PRO A 32 -1.21 26.16 6.98
C PRO A 32 -0.50 26.84 5.81
N ILE A 33 -1.27 27.50 4.95
CA ILE A 33 -0.79 28.30 3.82
C ILE A 33 -1.11 29.77 4.11
N TYR A 34 -0.10 30.52 4.51
CA TYR A 34 -0.26 31.88 5.04
C TYR A 34 0.76 32.83 4.42
N LYS A 35 0.46 34.13 4.52
CA LYS A 35 1.44 35.20 4.32
C LYS A 35 2.01 35.65 5.67
N THR A 36 3.12 36.37 5.64
CA THR A 36 3.79 36.88 6.83
C THR A 36 2.81 37.57 7.80
N GLY A 37 2.80 37.12 9.06
CA GLY A 37 1.97 37.70 10.13
C GLY A 37 0.55 37.12 10.25
N GLU A 38 0.13 36.19 9.40
CA GLU A 38 -1.24 35.62 9.42
C GLU A 38 -1.32 34.23 10.08
N LEU A 39 -0.18 33.63 10.43
CA LEU A 39 -0.10 32.24 10.86
C LEU A 39 -0.96 31.94 12.11
N ASP A 40 -0.82 32.72 13.17
CA ASP A 40 -1.52 32.46 14.43
C ASP A 40 -3.05 32.53 14.25
N ALA A 41 -3.53 33.54 13.53
CA ALA A 41 -4.94 33.70 13.22
C ALA A 41 -5.48 32.53 12.36
N LEU A 42 -4.67 32.05 11.41
CA LEU A 42 -5.03 30.88 10.59
C LEU A 42 -5.04 29.59 11.42
N ILE A 43 -4.10 29.40 12.34
CA ILE A 43 -4.06 28.23 13.23
C ILE A 43 -5.33 28.14 14.07
N GLU A 44 -5.81 29.26 14.64
CA GLU A 44 -7.05 29.26 15.42
C GLU A 44 -8.27 28.81 14.59
N ARG A 45 -8.29 29.12 13.29
CA ARG A 45 -9.34 28.63 12.36
C ARG A 45 -9.16 27.17 11.97
N ILE A 46 -7.95 26.63 12.02
CA ILE A 46 -7.63 25.22 11.72
C ILE A 46 -7.92 24.30 12.92
N ARG A 47 -7.75 24.79 14.15
CA ARG A 47 -7.94 23.98 15.37
C ARG A 47 -9.26 23.21 15.41
N PRO A 48 -10.43 23.77 15.05
CA PRO A 48 -11.69 23.01 15.01
C PRO A 48 -11.64 21.80 14.07
N ILE A 49 -11.01 21.94 12.91
CA ILE A 49 -10.83 20.85 11.94
C ILE A 49 -9.94 19.77 12.55
N GLN A 50 -8.80 20.18 13.13
CA GLN A 50 -7.88 19.26 13.80
C GLN A 50 -8.57 18.49 14.93
N GLN A 51 -9.33 19.19 15.78
CA GLN A 51 -10.07 18.59 16.89
C GLN A 51 -11.16 17.64 16.41
N GLY A 52 -11.90 18.00 15.35
CA GLY A 52 -12.92 17.14 14.76
C GLY A 52 -12.36 15.83 14.22
N LEU A 53 -11.20 15.88 13.56
CA LEU A 53 -10.49 14.69 13.10
C LEU A 53 -9.99 13.83 14.27
N ILE A 54 -9.38 14.45 15.29
CA ILE A 54 -8.90 13.74 16.49
C ILE A 54 -10.08 13.07 17.23
N ALA A 55 -11.23 13.74 17.31
CA ALA A 55 -12.44 13.19 17.93
C ALA A 55 -12.98 11.95 17.18
N ARG A 56 -12.66 11.78 15.89
CA ARG A 56 -12.90 10.56 15.10
C ARG A 56 -11.82 9.48 15.29
N GLY A 57 -10.86 9.69 16.18
CA GLY A 57 -9.75 8.76 16.39
C GLY A 57 -8.66 8.84 15.31
N ILE A 58 -8.66 9.89 14.49
CA ILE A 58 -7.68 10.09 13.43
C ILE A 58 -6.41 10.74 14.01
N SER A 59 -5.25 10.17 13.72
CA SER A 59 -3.95 10.74 14.11
C SER A 59 -3.59 11.93 13.20
N VAL A 60 -3.55 13.13 13.77
CA VAL A 60 -3.34 14.38 13.03
C VAL A 60 -2.10 15.14 13.52
N LYS A 61 -1.29 15.60 12.57
CA LYS A 61 -0.17 16.52 12.82
C LYS A 61 -0.42 17.88 12.18
N LEU A 62 -0.45 18.95 12.98
CA LEU A 62 -0.34 20.32 12.46
C LEU A 62 1.15 20.69 12.31
N ASP A 63 1.55 21.06 11.10
CA ASP A 63 2.91 21.50 10.80
C ASP A 63 3.01 23.03 10.64
N ALA A 64 3.05 23.70 11.77
CA ALA A 64 3.16 25.15 11.90
C ALA A 64 4.61 25.70 11.88
N ARG A 65 5.61 24.91 11.45
CA ARG A 65 7.00 25.41 11.39
C ARG A 65 7.11 26.60 10.43
N ASP A 66 7.53 27.77 10.91
CA ASP A 66 7.63 28.98 10.08
C ASP A 66 8.97 29.10 9.33
N THR A 67 9.92 28.21 9.59
CA THR A 67 11.24 28.22 8.95
C THR A 67 11.24 27.62 7.55
N GLU A 68 10.20 26.84 7.20
CA GLU A 68 10.15 26.05 5.96
C GLU A 68 9.03 26.49 5.03
N ARG A 69 9.34 26.57 3.74
CA ARG A 69 8.34 26.85 2.69
C ARG A 69 7.32 25.71 2.58
N PRO A 70 6.04 25.97 2.25
CA PRO A 70 5.03 24.93 2.12
C PRO A 70 5.43 23.75 1.22
N GLY A 71 6.06 24.02 0.08
CA GLY A 71 6.52 22.98 -0.84
C GLY A 71 7.55 22.02 -0.22
N PHE A 72 8.41 22.50 0.68
CA PHE A 72 9.34 21.64 1.41
C PHE A 72 8.60 20.71 2.37
N LYS A 73 7.65 21.27 3.15
CA LYS A 73 6.80 20.48 4.05
C LYS A 73 6.02 19.42 3.28
N PHE A 74 5.50 19.77 2.10
CA PHE A 74 4.76 18.85 1.24
C PHE A 74 5.61 17.62 0.90
N ALA A 75 6.79 17.85 0.34
CA ALA A 75 7.72 16.78 -0.02
C ALA A 75 8.17 15.96 1.20
N GLU A 76 8.41 16.60 2.35
CA GLU A 76 8.81 15.89 3.58
C GLU A 76 7.74 14.91 4.04
N TRP A 77 6.48 15.33 4.07
CA TRP A 77 5.37 14.48 4.53
C TRP A 77 4.96 13.43 3.49
N GLU A 78 5.12 13.73 2.21
CA GLU A 78 4.97 12.75 1.13
C GLU A 78 6.05 11.67 1.23
N MET A 79 7.31 12.04 1.44
CA MET A 79 8.42 11.10 1.64
C MET A 79 8.21 10.21 2.87
N LYS A 80 7.65 10.78 3.96
CA LYS A 80 7.29 10.05 5.18
C LYS A 80 6.04 9.16 5.01
N GLY A 81 5.32 9.28 3.91
CA GLY A 81 4.17 8.45 3.57
C GLY A 81 2.91 8.75 4.35
N VAL A 82 2.72 10.00 4.79
CA VAL A 82 1.46 10.41 5.44
C VAL A 82 0.31 10.28 4.44
N PRO A 83 -0.75 9.50 4.72
CA PRO A 83 -1.79 9.17 3.76
C PRO A 83 -2.52 10.39 3.17
N VAL A 84 -2.85 11.37 4.02
CA VAL A 84 -3.60 12.56 3.62
C VAL A 84 -2.88 13.83 4.08
N ARG A 85 -2.69 14.77 3.16
CA ARG A 85 -2.25 16.12 3.47
C ARG A 85 -3.39 17.10 3.27
N LEU A 86 -3.70 17.92 4.27
CA LEU A 86 -4.58 19.08 4.14
C LEU A 86 -3.73 20.34 4.01
N ALA A 87 -3.87 21.06 2.90
CA ALA A 87 -3.32 22.39 2.72
C ALA A 87 -4.44 23.41 2.94
N ILE A 88 -4.28 24.27 3.96
CA ILE A 88 -5.36 25.16 4.39
C ILE A 88 -4.86 26.59 4.39
N GLY A 89 -5.37 27.43 3.49
CA GLY A 89 -5.17 28.87 3.51
C GLY A 89 -6.39 29.64 4.00
N ALA A 90 -6.19 30.90 4.42
CA ALA A 90 -7.28 31.77 4.85
C ALA A 90 -8.36 31.94 3.75
N ARG A 91 -7.92 32.09 2.50
CA ARG A 91 -8.80 32.23 1.33
C ARG A 91 -9.69 31.00 1.11
N ASP A 92 -9.14 29.81 1.29
CA ASP A 92 -9.89 28.57 1.08
C ASP A 92 -10.95 28.41 2.17
N LEU A 93 -10.60 28.74 3.41
CA LEU A 93 -11.55 28.73 4.53
C LEU A 93 -12.66 29.77 4.34
N ASP A 94 -12.35 30.95 3.81
CA ASP A 94 -13.35 31.99 3.49
C ASP A 94 -14.27 31.55 2.35
N ALA A 95 -13.75 30.76 1.41
CA ALA A 95 -14.52 30.13 0.33
C ALA A 95 -15.26 28.85 0.78
N GLY A 96 -15.09 28.41 2.03
CA GLY A 96 -15.73 27.22 2.57
C GLY A 96 -15.15 25.91 2.04
N THR A 97 -13.85 25.87 1.69
CA THR A 97 -13.18 24.69 1.12
C THR A 97 -11.82 24.40 1.77
N VAL A 98 -11.33 23.18 1.61
CA VAL A 98 -10.00 22.71 2.04
C VAL A 98 -9.39 21.84 0.95
N GLU A 99 -8.14 22.10 0.57
CA GLU A 99 -7.40 21.22 -0.35
C GLU A 99 -6.90 19.98 0.42
N ALA A 100 -7.27 18.80 -0.06
CA ALA A 100 -6.72 17.52 0.39
C ALA A 100 -5.89 16.87 -0.72
N ALA A 101 -4.73 16.31 -0.38
CA ALA A 101 -3.92 15.52 -1.29
C ALA A 101 -3.76 14.09 -0.75
N ARG A 102 -3.99 13.10 -1.62
CA ARG A 102 -3.78 11.68 -1.34
C ARG A 102 -2.34 11.28 -1.60
N ARG A 103 -1.73 10.49 -0.72
CA ARG A 103 -0.37 9.97 -0.95
C ARG A 103 -0.31 8.81 -1.94
N ASP A 104 -1.31 7.94 -1.96
CA ASP A 104 -1.32 6.70 -2.76
C ASP A 104 -1.51 6.93 -4.27
N THR A 105 -2.29 7.96 -4.64
CA THR A 105 -2.57 8.31 -6.04
C THR A 105 -2.06 9.68 -6.46
N LYS A 106 -1.56 10.49 -5.51
CA LYS A 106 -1.14 11.90 -5.72
C LYS A 106 -2.28 12.82 -6.17
N GLN A 107 -3.52 12.35 -6.11
CA GLN A 107 -4.70 13.13 -6.46
C GLN A 107 -4.93 14.25 -5.44
N LYS A 108 -5.25 15.44 -5.95
CA LYS A 108 -5.73 16.57 -5.16
C LYS A 108 -7.24 16.70 -5.27
N LEU A 109 -7.87 17.03 -4.16
CA LEU A 109 -9.31 17.16 -4.00
C LEU A 109 -9.60 18.49 -3.30
N GLN A 110 -10.68 19.15 -3.69
CA GLN A 110 -11.22 20.27 -2.93
C GLN A 110 -12.42 19.75 -2.13
N LEU A 111 -12.28 19.76 -0.80
CA LEU A 111 -13.31 19.27 0.12
C LEU A 111 -14.11 20.44 0.68
N PRO A 112 -15.45 20.34 0.77
CA PRO A 112 -16.24 21.32 1.51
C PRO A 112 -15.80 21.38 2.98
N LEU A 113 -15.61 22.59 3.51
CA LEU A 113 -15.19 22.80 4.90
C LEU A 113 -16.20 22.21 5.89
N ALA A 114 -17.50 22.30 5.57
CA ALA A 114 -18.57 21.76 6.41
C ALA A 114 -18.45 20.24 6.64
N ASP A 115 -17.99 19.51 5.63
CA ASP A 115 -17.94 18.04 5.62
C ASP A 115 -16.50 17.51 5.67
N VAL A 116 -15.52 18.36 6.00
CA VAL A 116 -14.10 18.01 5.87
C VAL A 116 -13.72 16.81 6.74
N VAL A 117 -14.28 16.70 7.94
CA VAL A 117 -14.01 15.59 8.88
C VAL A 117 -14.52 14.26 8.31
N ASP A 118 -15.76 14.23 7.83
CA ASP A 118 -16.37 13.04 7.23
C ASP A 118 -15.69 12.65 5.91
N SER A 119 -15.35 13.65 5.10
CA SER A 119 -14.67 13.46 3.83
C SER A 119 -13.28 12.84 4.03
N VAL A 120 -12.52 13.30 5.03
CA VAL A 120 -11.20 12.75 5.35
C VAL A 120 -11.29 11.34 5.91
N ASP A 121 -12.25 11.05 6.79
CA ASP A 121 -12.47 9.69 7.32
C ASP A 121 -12.79 8.70 6.19
N LYS A 122 -13.70 9.08 5.28
CA LYS A 122 -13.98 8.30 4.08
C LYS A 122 -12.72 8.12 3.21
N LEU A 123 -11.97 9.20 3.00
CA LEU A 123 -10.75 9.17 2.18
C LEU A 123 -9.71 8.21 2.73
N LEU A 124 -9.51 8.15 4.05
CA LEU A 124 -8.61 7.19 4.69
C LEU A 124 -9.07 5.74 4.45
N ASN A 125 -10.37 5.47 4.51
CA ASN A 125 -10.90 4.14 4.19
C ASN A 125 -10.70 3.79 2.70
N ASP A 126 -10.93 4.74 1.80
CA ASP A 126 -10.74 4.56 0.35
C ASP A 126 -9.27 4.31 0.00
N ILE A 127 -8.34 5.04 0.62
CA ILE A 127 -6.89 4.82 0.46
C ILE A 127 -6.52 3.41 0.94
N GLN A 128 -7.00 3.00 2.12
CA GLN A 128 -6.72 1.69 2.68
C GLN A 128 -7.18 0.56 1.74
N LEU A 129 -8.40 0.68 1.18
CA LEU A 129 -8.95 -0.30 0.25
C LEU A 129 -8.21 -0.29 -1.09
N ASN A 130 -7.90 0.90 -1.63
CA ASN A 130 -7.16 1.04 -2.88
C ASN A 130 -5.78 0.39 -2.80
N MET A 131 -5.04 0.64 -1.72
CA MET A 131 -3.72 0.03 -1.50
C MET A 131 -3.80 -1.49 -1.39
N TYR A 132 -4.81 -2.02 -0.70
CA TYR A 132 -5.04 -3.45 -0.61
C TYR A 132 -5.35 -4.07 -1.99
N ASN A 133 -6.28 -3.50 -2.73
CA ASN A 133 -6.66 -3.99 -4.05
C ASN A 133 -5.47 -3.93 -5.02
N LYS A 134 -4.73 -2.82 -5.07
CA LYS A 134 -3.52 -2.70 -5.90
C LYS A 134 -2.51 -3.81 -5.61
N ALA A 135 -2.25 -4.12 -4.33
CA ALA A 135 -1.33 -5.19 -3.95
C ALA A 135 -1.88 -6.59 -4.26
N LYS A 136 -3.19 -6.79 -4.08
CA LYS A 136 -3.88 -8.03 -4.44
C LYS A 136 -3.81 -8.28 -5.94
N ASP A 137 -4.17 -7.29 -6.75
CA ASP A 137 -4.17 -7.36 -8.21
C ASP A 137 -2.75 -7.58 -8.73
N TYR A 138 -1.74 -6.91 -8.14
CA TYR A 138 -0.34 -7.15 -8.47
C TYR A 138 0.06 -8.61 -8.22
N LYS A 139 -0.27 -9.15 -7.05
CA LYS A 139 0.02 -10.56 -6.71
C LYS A 139 -0.68 -11.50 -7.70
N GLU A 140 -1.94 -11.26 -8.01
CA GLU A 140 -2.73 -12.09 -8.95
C GLU A 140 -2.15 -12.02 -10.36
N ALA A 141 -1.83 -10.83 -10.86
CA ALA A 141 -1.19 -10.64 -12.16
C ALA A 141 0.19 -11.30 -12.25
N HIS A 142 0.92 -11.40 -11.14
CA HIS A 142 2.22 -12.05 -11.02
C HIS A 142 2.14 -13.48 -10.45
N THR A 143 0.98 -14.11 -10.54
CA THR A 143 0.80 -15.54 -10.25
C THR A 143 0.45 -16.24 -11.56
N THR A 144 1.22 -17.27 -11.92
CA THR A 144 1.02 -17.99 -13.19
C THR A 144 0.81 -19.47 -12.90
N ARG A 145 -0.28 -20.04 -13.44
CA ARG A 145 -0.52 -21.48 -13.41
C ARG A 145 0.18 -22.13 -14.60
N VAL A 146 0.81 -23.28 -14.36
CA VAL A 146 1.53 -24.05 -15.38
C VAL A 146 1.19 -25.53 -15.24
N GLU A 147 1.29 -26.26 -16.34
CA GLU A 147 1.00 -27.70 -16.41
C GLU A 147 2.24 -28.55 -16.68
N THR A 148 3.34 -27.92 -17.12
CA THR A 148 4.58 -28.63 -17.42
C THR A 148 5.78 -28.02 -16.71
N TYR A 149 6.84 -28.82 -16.54
CA TYR A 149 8.06 -28.34 -15.91
C TYR A 149 8.87 -27.39 -16.80
N ASP A 150 8.70 -27.45 -18.12
CA ASP A 150 9.32 -26.48 -19.03
C ASP A 150 8.66 -25.11 -18.90
N GLU A 151 7.33 -25.03 -18.93
CA GLU A 151 6.58 -23.78 -18.63
C GLU A 151 6.95 -23.23 -17.24
N PHE A 152 7.10 -24.11 -16.25
CA PHE A 152 7.52 -23.73 -14.90
C PHE A 152 8.86 -22.99 -14.90
N LYS A 153 9.86 -23.52 -15.61
CA LYS A 153 11.19 -22.89 -15.74
C LYS A 153 11.10 -21.58 -16.52
N GLU A 154 10.38 -21.55 -17.63
CA GLU A 154 10.19 -20.36 -18.46
C GLU A 154 9.56 -19.20 -17.67
N VAL A 155 8.52 -19.48 -16.87
CA VAL A 155 7.90 -18.44 -16.03
C VAL A 155 8.88 -17.94 -14.97
N LEU A 156 9.63 -18.82 -14.30
CA LEU A 156 10.59 -18.41 -13.26
C LEU A 156 11.73 -17.54 -13.78
N ASP A 157 12.19 -17.79 -15.02
CA ASP A 157 13.29 -17.04 -15.64
C ASP A 157 12.82 -15.80 -16.41
N GLY A 158 11.56 -15.78 -16.86
CA GLY A 158 10.95 -14.65 -17.55
C GLY A 158 10.14 -13.75 -16.60
N LYS A 159 8.83 -14.00 -16.53
CA LYS A 159 7.86 -13.16 -15.81
C LYS A 159 8.12 -13.10 -14.30
N GLY A 160 8.68 -14.16 -13.73
CA GLY A 160 8.88 -14.32 -12.30
C GLY A 160 7.56 -14.40 -11.52
N GLY A 161 7.63 -13.99 -10.25
CA GLY A 161 6.48 -14.04 -9.33
C GLY A 161 6.22 -15.44 -8.78
N PHE A 162 4.94 -15.74 -8.53
CA PHE A 162 4.50 -17.06 -8.08
C PHE A 162 4.18 -17.96 -9.27
N VAL A 163 4.58 -19.22 -9.17
CA VAL A 163 4.21 -20.27 -10.12
C VAL A 163 3.40 -21.33 -9.39
N VAL A 164 2.24 -21.66 -9.92
CA VAL A 164 1.28 -22.59 -9.31
C VAL A 164 1.19 -23.84 -10.17
N ALA A 165 1.58 -24.98 -9.60
CA ALA A 165 1.72 -26.23 -10.34
C ALA A 165 1.33 -27.45 -9.51
N HIS A 166 0.90 -28.51 -10.17
CA HIS A 166 0.71 -29.81 -9.52
C HIS A 166 2.02 -30.37 -9.00
N TYR A 167 1.98 -30.89 -7.78
CA TYR A 167 3.12 -31.39 -7.04
C TYR A 167 2.74 -32.67 -6.29
N ASP A 168 3.61 -33.68 -6.33
CA ASP A 168 3.35 -35.00 -5.73
C ASP A 168 3.60 -35.05 -4.21
N GLY A 169 4.07 -33.96 -3.60
CA GLY A 169 4.30 -33.89 -2.16
C GLY A 169 5.61 -34.54 -1.69
N THR A 170 6.46 -35.01 -2.61
CA THR A 170 7.68 -35.76 -2.25
C THR A 170 8.89 -34.85 -2.09
N SER A 171 9.70 -35.11 -1.06
CA SER A 171 10.92 -34.34 -0.78
C SER A 171 11.91 -34.40 -1.94
N GLU A 172 12.02 -35.55 -2.61
CA GLU A 172 12.92 -35.75 -3.75
C GLU A 172 12.58 -34.80 -4.90
N THR A 173 11.28 -34.62 -5.19
CA THR A 173 10.83 -33.68 -6.21
C THR A 173 11.09 -32.23 -5.80
N GLU A 174 10.90 -31.88 -4.53
CA GLU A 174 11.20 -30.53 -4.04
C GLU A 174 12.70 -30.21 -4.14
N GLU A 175 13.56 -31.15 -3.77
CA GLU A 175 15.01 -31.02 -3.89
C GLU A 175 15.44 -30.83 -5.34
N LEU A 176 14.86 -31.60 -6.27
CA LEU A 176 15.15 -31.47 -7.70
C LEU A 176 14.76 -30.10 -8.25
N ILE A 177 13.55 -29.61 -7.92
CA ILE A 177 13.08 -28.27 -8.31
C ILE A 177 14.04 -27.21 -7.75
N LYS A 178 14.41 -27.32 -6.47
CA LYS A 178 15.31 -26.37 -5.81
C LYS A 178 16.71 -26.38 -6.43
N GLU A 179 17.26 -27.55 -6.74
CA GLU A 179 18.58 -27.66 -7.34
C GLU A 179 18.62 -26.96 -8.69
N GLN A 180 17.65 -27.28 -9.56
CA GLN A 180 17.61 -26.84 -10.95
C GLN A 180 17.13 -25.40 -11.12
N THR A 181 16.20 -24.92 -10.29
CA THR A 181 15.53 -23.63 -10.51
C THR A 181 15.72 -22.63 -9.37
N LYS A 182 16.25 -23.08 -8.22
CA LYS A 182 16.32 -22.34 -6.94
C LYS A 182 14.94 -21.97 -6.35
N ALA A 183 13.85 -22.37 -6.99
CA ALA A 183 12.51 -22.22 -6.40
C ALA A 183 12.28 -23.25 -5.29
N THR A 184 11.44 -22.88 -4.33
CA THR A 184 10.94 -23.81 -3.30
C THR A 184 9.44 -23.64 -3.16
N VAL A 185 8.78 -24.61 -2.54
CA VAL A 185 7.37 -24.45 -2.15
C VAL A 185 7.26 -23.27 -1.18
N ARG A 186 6.27 -22.41 -1.40
CA ARG A 186 5.95 -21.23 -0.58
C ARG A 186 4.66 -21.43 0.19
N CYS A 187 3.70 -22.09 -0.43
CA CYS A 187 2.40 -22.34 0.16
C CYS A 187 1.76 -23.58 -0.48
N LEU A 188 1.12 -24.39 0.35
CA LEU A 188 0.09 -25.34 -0.05
C LEU A 188 -1.24 -24.74 0.43
N PRO A 189 -2.07 -24.18 -0.47
CA PRO A 189 -3.29 -23.49 -0.06
C PRO A 189 -4.23 -24.39 0.74
N LEU A 190 -4.68 -23.92 1.90
CA LEU A 190 -5.58 -24.70 2.78
C LEU A 190 -7.05 -24.64 2.34
N ASN A 191 -7.43 -23.60 1.58
CA ASN A 191 -8.82 -23.30 1.22
C ASN A 191 -9.09 -23.47 -0.28
N GLU A 192 -8.15 -24.01 -1.05
CA GLU A 192 -8.43 -24.42 -2.43
C GLU A 192 -9.01 -25.83 -2.41
N ALA A 193 -9.99 -26.09 -3.28
CA ALA A 193 -10.51 -27.44 -3.45
C ALA A 193 -9.38 -28.35 -3.95
N ASP A 194 -9.41 -29.62 -3.54
CA ASP A 194 -8.53 -30.62 -4.13
C ASP A 194 -8.81 -30.66 -5.65
N GLU A 195 -7.72 -30.69 -6.42
CA GLU A 195 -7.73 -30.71 -7.87
C GLU A 195 -6.84 -31.87 -8.29
N ASP A 196 -7.41 -32.86 -8.96
CA ASP A 196 -6.64 -34.00 -9.48
C ASP A 196 -5.84 -33.56 -10.71
N GLY A 197 -4.57 -33.91 -10.70
CA GLY A 197 -3.65 -33.67 -11.80
C GLY A 197 -2.41 -34.56 -11.69
N VAL A 198 -1.35 -34.16 -12.38
CA VAL A 198 -0.07 -34.87 -12.39
C VAL A 198 1.06 -33.94 -12.01
N CYS A 199 1.97 -34.43 -11.17
CA CYS A 199 3.16 -33.69 -10.81
C CYS A 199 3.95 -33.30 -12.05
N ILE A 200 4.25 -32.00 -12.19
CA ILE A 200 4.91 -31.45 -13.38
C ILE A 200 6.30 -32.05 -13.62
N VAL A 201 6.93 -32.60 -12.56
CA VAL A 201 8.27 -33.18 -12.60
C VAL A 201 8.24 -34.69 -12.83
N THR A 202 7.43 -35.42 -12.05
CA THR A 202 7.47 -36.89 -11.99
C THR A 202 6.37 -37.57 -12.79
N GLY A 203 5.32 -36.84 -13.19
CA GLY A 203 4.11 -37.39 -13.81
C GLY A 203 3.24 -38.22 -12.86
N LYS A 204 3.60 -38.35 -11.57
CA LYS A 204 2.81 -39.06 -10.57
C LYS A 204 1.53 -38.29 -10.25
N PRO A 205 0.47 -38.97 -9.77
CA PRO A 205 -0.76 -38.30 -9.35
C PRO A 205 -0.51 -37.21 -8.30
N SER A 206 -1.22 -36.09 -8.44
CA SER A 206 -1.21 -34.96 -7.52
C SER A 206 -2.65 -34.55 -7.24
N THR A 207 -3.02 -34.33 -5.99
CA THR A 207 -4.38 -33.96 -5.58
C THR A 207 -4.55 -32.46 -5.30
N ARG A 208 -3.47 -31.68 -5.47
CA ARG A 208 -3.48 -30.23 -5.23
C ARG A 208 -2.32 -29.53 -5.91
N ARG A 209 -2.46 -28.23 -6.09
CA ARG A 209 -1.37 -27.37 -6.58
C ARG A 209 -0.58 -26.75 -5.44
N ALA A 210 0.72 -26.66 -5.64
CA ALA A 210 1.63 -25.94 -4.77
C ALA A 210 2.02 -24.61 -5.41
N TRP A 211 2.22 -23.60 -4.56
CA TRP A 211 2.74 -22.30 -4.96
C TRP A 211 4.25 -22.29 -4.77
N PHE A 212 4.99 -22.00 -5.84
CA PHE A 212 6.44 -21.93 -5.87
C PHE A 212 6.89 -20.50 -6.15
N ALA A 213 8.05 -20.13 -5.63
CA ALA A 213 8.79 -18.92 -6.02
C ALA A 213 10.26 -19.06 -5.63
N ARG A 214 11.12 -18.23 -6.21
CA ARG A 214 12.51 -18.03 -5.72
C ARG A 214 12.48 -17.22 -4.43
N ALA A 215 13.30 -17.62 -3.45
CA ALA A 215 13.40 -16.89 -2.18
C ALA A 215 14.21 -15.62 -2.40
N TYR A 216 13.94 -14.60 -1.58
CA TYR A 216 14.85 -13.48 -1.34
C TYR A 216 16.16 -13.95 -0.69
#